data_AF-A0A8J4IS21-F1
#
_entry.id   AF-A0A8J4IS21-F1
#
_cell.length_a   1.000
_cell.length_b   1.000
_cell.length_c   1.000
_cell.angle_alpha   90.00
_cell.angle_beta   90.00
_cell.angle_gamma   90.00
#
_symmetry.space_group_name_H-M   'P 1'
#
loop_
_entity.id
_entity.type
_entity.pdbx_description
1 polymer ?
#
loop_
_entity_poly.entity_id
_entity_poly.type
_entity_poly.pdbx_seq_one_letter_code
_entity_poly.pdbx_strand_id
1 'polypeptide(L)'
;SSGKGRGRQVIAVARTADVVIMMLDATKGEVQRALLEKELESVGIRLNKSKPNIYFKPKKGGGISFNSTVTLTQCSEKLVQLILHEYKIFNAEVLFREDCSPDEFIDVIVGNRVYMPCLYVYNKIDQISMEEVDRLARRPHSVVISCGMKLNLDYLLEKLWEYLALTCIYTKKRGQRPDFTDAIILRKGASVEHVCHRIHRSLASQFKYALVWGTSTKYSPQRVGLTHMMEHEDVIQIVKK
;
A
#
# COMPACT_ATOMS: atom_id res chain seq x y z
N SER A 1 -23.22 7.87 -10.36
CA SER A 1 -23.94 8.81 -9.49
C SER A 1 -23.04 10.01 -9.27
N SER A 2 -23.18 11.04 -10.12
CA SER A 2 -22.27 12.19 -10.14
C SER A 2 -22.70 13.23 -9.10
N GLY A 3 -21.81 13.55 -8.16
CA GLY A 3 -21.76 14.89 -7.55
C GLY A 3 -22.72 15.26 -6.42
N LYS A 4 -23.60 14.38 -5.91
CA LYS A 4 -24.47 14.75 -4.77
C LYS A 4 -23.82 14.48 -3.40
N GLY A 5 -23.15 15.50 -2.88
CA GLY A 5 -23.16 15.88 -1.46
C GLY A 5 -22.20 15.21 -0.47
N ARG A 6 -21.72 13.99 -0.69
CA ARG A 6 -20.77 13.31 0.26
C ARG A 6 -19.56 12.64 -0.40
N GLY A 7 -19.48 12.67 -1.73
CA GLY A 7 -18.40 12.01 -2.49
C GLY A 7 -17.00 12.42 -2.05
N ARG A 8 -16.78 13.72 -1.78
CA ARG A 8 -15.46 14.23 -1.36
C ARG A 8 -15.01 13.69 0.00
N GLN A 9 -15.93 13.45 0.94
CA GLN A 9 -15.61 12.84 2.23
C GLN A 9 -15.26 11.36 2.07
N VAL A 10 -16.03 10.63 1.27
CA VAL A 10 -15.78 9.20 0.98
C VAL A 10 -14.43 9.01 0.28
N ILE A 11 -14.09 9.90 -0.66
CA ILE A 11 -12.80 9.90 -1.34
C ILE A 11 -11.65 10.20 -0.36
N ALA A 12 -11.83 11.18 0.53
CA ALA A 12 -10.81 11.51 1.53
C ALA A 12 -10.53 10.30 2.44
N VAL A 13 -11.58 9.62 2.90
CA VAL A 13 -11.46 8.39 3.70
C VAL A 13 -10.74 7.29 2.91
N ALA A 14 -11.10 7.09 1.64
CA ALA A 14 -10.44 6.10 0.78
C ALA A 14 -8.95 6.41 0.58
N ARG A 15 -8.55 7.69 0.47
CA ARG A 15 -7.14 8.10 0.33
C ARG A 15 -6.31 7.86 1.60
N THR A 16 -6.95 7.84 2.76
CA THR A 16 -6.30 7.52 4.05
C THR A 16 -6.40 6.05 4.43
N ALA A 17 -7.11 5.25 3.62
CA ALA A 17 -7.26 3.83 3.86
C ALA A 17 -5.97 3.08 3.52
N ASP A 18 -5.80 1.95 4.18
CA ASP A 18 -4.59 1.13 4.09
C ASP A 18 -4.73 0.02 3.08
N VAL A 19 -5.94 -0.55 3.06
CA VAL A 19 -6.39 -1.57 2.12
C VAL A 19 -7.82 -1.20 1.74
N VAL A 20 -8.13 -1.28 0.46
CA VAL A 20 -9.51 -1.16 -0.02
C VAL A 20 -10.08 -2.55 -0.20
N ILE A 21 -11.26 -2.81 0.38
CA ILE A 21 -12.04 -4.01 0.07
C ILE A 21 -13.10 -3.62 -0.94
N MET A 22 -13.00 -4.16 -2.15
CA MET A 22 -13.98 -3.93 -3.21
C MET A 22 -14.97 -5.08 -3.24
N MET A 23 -16.14 -4.87 -2.62
CA MET A 23 -17.23 -5.82 -2.61
C MET A 23 -17.92 -5.86 -3.97
N LEU A 24 -17.98 -7.04 -4.58
CA LEU A 24 -18.55 -7.31 -5.89
C LEU A 24 -19.59 -8.43 -5.78
N ASP A 25 -20.62 -8.37 -6.62
CA ASP A 25 -21.56 -9.48 -6.78
C ASP A 25 -20.99 -10.48 -7.79
N ALA A 26 -20.88 -11.76 -7.44
CA ALA A 26 -20.32 -12.79 -8.31
C ALA A 26 -21.03 -12.90 -9.67
N THR A 27 -22.32 -12.55 -9.74
CA THR A 27 -23.12 -12.60 -10.98
C THR A 27 -22.84 -11.43 -11.94
N LYS A 28 -22.42 -10.26 -11.43
CA LYS A 28 -22.24 -9.00 -12.19
C LYS A 28 -20.88 -8.34 -11.94
N GLY A 29 -19.92 -9.11 -11.43
CA GLY A 29 -18.71 -8.58 -10.82
C GLY A 29 -17.79 -7.84 -11.79
N GLU A 30 -17.76 -8.20 -13.06
CA GLU A 30 -16.89 -7.55 -14.06
C GLU A 30 -17.32 -6.11 -14.36
N VAL A 31 -18.62 -5.90 -14.58
CA VAL A 31 -19.17 -4.57 -14.85
C VAL A 31 -19.02 -3.68 -13.61
N GLN A 32 -19.31 -4.22 -12.42
CA GLN A 32 -19.16 -3.48 -11.17
C GLN A 32 -17.70 -3.10 -10.92
N ARG A 33 -16.78 -4.04 -11.12
CA ARG A 33 -15.34 -3.82 -10.95
C ARG A 33 -14.85 -2.70 -11.86
N ALA A 34 -15.14 -2.75 -13.16
CA ALA A 34 -14.68 -1.74 -14.10
C ALA A 34 -15.19 -0.34 -13.76
N LEU A 35 -16.46 -0.22 -13.33
CA LEU A 35 -17.04 1.06 -12.91
C LEU A 35 -16.38 1.60 -11.64
N LEU A 36 -16.18 0.74 -10.63
CA LEU A 36 -15.59 1.15 -9.35
C LEU A 36 -14.10 1.50 -9.48
N GLU A 37 -13.35 0.73 -10.27
CA GLU A 37 -11.95 1.03 -10.60
C GLU A 37 -11.83 2.38 -11.27
N LYS A 38 -12.68 2.67 -12.28
CA LYS A 38 -12.67 3.95 -12.98
C LYS A 38 -12.97 5.14 -12.05
N GLU A 39 -13.95 5.00 -11.16
CA GLU A 39 -14.28 6.04 -10.18
C GLU A 39 -13.10 6.30 -9.23
N LEU A 40 -12.46 5.23 -8.72
CA LEU A 40 -11.29 5.35 -7.83
C LEU A 40 -10.06 5.92 -8.57
N GLU A 41 -9.84 5.55 -9.83
CA GLU A 41 -8.76 6.08 -10.63
C GLU A 41 -8.96 7.58 -10.94
N SER A 42 -10.20 8.01 -11.18
CA SER A 42 -10.53 9.43 -11.42
C SER A 42 -10.20 10.33 -10.24
N VAL A 43 -10.19 9.79 -9.02
CA VAL A 43 -9.89 10.53 -7.79
C VAL A 43 -8.42 10.43 -7.36
N GLY A 44 -7.58 9.81 -8.20
CA GLY A 44 -6.14 9.70 -8.00
C GLY A 44 -5.72 8.56 -7.09
N ILE A 45 -6.57 7.54 -6.91
CA ILE A 45 -6.21 6.29 -6.25
C ILE A 45 -5.76 5.29 -7.32
N ARG A 46 -4.69 4.55 -7.05
CA ARG A 46 -4.16 3.49 -7.92
C ARG A 46 -4.18 2.19 -7.14
N LEU A 47 -5.05 1.28 -7.55
CA LEU A 47 -5.29 0.00 -6.88
C LEU A 47 -4.29 -1.05 -7.38
N ASN A 48 -3.64 -1.77 -6.46
CA ASN A 48 -2.72 -2.89 -6.78
C ASN A 48 -1.59 -2.56 -7.76
N LYS A 49 -1.20 -1.27 -7.86
CA LYS A 49 -0.10 -0.80 -8.71
C LYS A 49 1.03 -0.26 -7.84
N SER A 50 2.27 -0.48 -8.26
CA SER A 50 3.44 0.22 -7.70
C SER A 50 3.60 1.60 -8.32
N LYS A 51 4.30 2.50 -7.64
CA LYS A 51 4.65 3.80 -8.21
C LYS A 51 5.59 3.58 -9.42
N PRO A 52 5.30 4.18 -10.59
CA PRO A 52 6.15 4.05 -11.76
C PRO A 52 7.58 4.54 -11.50
N ASN A 53 8.57 3.81 -12.00
CA ASN A 53 9.99 4.11 -11.86
C ASN A 53 10.46 5.11 -12.92
N ILE A 54 9.90 6.31 -12.84
CA ILE A 54 10.27 7.44 -13.69
C ILE A 54 10.97 8.47 -12.82
N TYR A 55 12.21 8.80 -13.17
CA TYR A 55 12.92 9.91 -12.55
C TYR A 55 12.50 11.21 -13.24
N PHE A 56 11.85 12.09 -12.48
CA PHE A 56 11.37 13.38 -12.95
C PHE A 56 11.92 14.50 -12.07
N LYS A 57 12.63 15.45 -12.68
CA LYS A 57 13.21 16.60 -11.97
C LYS A 57 13.01 17.90 -12.77
N PRO A 58 12.15 18.83 -12.31
CA PRO A 58 12.05 20.17 -12.90
C PRO A 58 13.38 20.92 -12.83
N LYS A 59 13.73 21.61 -13.91
CA LYS A 59 14.95 22.43 -14.04
C LYS A 59 14.57 23.90 -14.14
N LYS A 60 15.53 24.79 -13.83
CA LYS A 60 15.34 26.25 -13.97
C LYS A 60 15.49 26.72 -15.43
N GLY A 61 16.15 25.93 -16.29
CA GLY A 61 16.43 26.25 -17.68
C GLY A 61 17.04 25.03 -18.40
N GLY A 62 17.26 25.15 -19.70
CA GLY A 62 17.91 24.11 -20.53
C GLY A 62 16.95 23.17 -21.27
N GLY A 63 15.65 23.46 -21.29
CA GLY A 63 14.65 22.68 -22.01
C GLY A 63 14.30 21.34 -21.33
N ILE A 64 13.59 20.49 -22.08
CA ILE A 64 13.22 19.14 -21.65
C ILE A 64 14.30 18.17 -22.12
N SER A 65 14.97 17.52 -21.17
CA SER A 65 15.87 16.41 -21.43
C SER A 65 15.13 15.09 -21.20
N PHE A 66 15.02 14.28 -22.24
CA PHE A 66 14.38 12.99 -22.21
C PHE A 66 15.41 11.89 -22.41
N ASN A 67 15.45 10.94 -21.50
CA ASN A 67 16.28 9.74 -21.58
C ASN A 67 15.44 8.51 -21.24
N SER A 68 15.81 7.36 -21.79
CA SER A 68 15.20 6.07 -21.42
C SER A 68 16.26 4.99 -21.31
N THR A 69 16.18 4.19 -20.25
CA THR A 69 17.01 3.00 -20.06
C THR A 69 16.42 1.78 -20.80
N VAL A 70 15.12 1.82 -21.10
CA VAL A 70 14.37 0.73 -21.75
C VAL A 70 13.74 1.18 -23.06
N THR A 71 13.42 0.23 -23.93
CA THR A 71 12.62 0.51 -25.13
C THR A 71 11.19 0.84 -24.71
N LEU A 72 10.72 2.04 -25.06
CA LEU A 72 9.37 2.48 -24.74
C LEU A 72 8.42 2.12 -25.88
N THR A 73 7.34 1.42 -25.57
CA THR A 73 6.33 1.02 -26.57
C THR A 73 5.16 1.99 -26.60
N GLN A 74 4.86 2.63 -25.47
CA GLN A 74 3.66 3.46 -25.28
C GLN A 74 3.96 4.96 -25.24
N CYS A 75 5.15 5.35 -24.79
CA CYS A 75 5.55 6.75 -24.64
C CYS A 75 6.62 7.14 -25.65
N SER A 76 6.29 8.08 -26.55
CA SER A 76 7.27 8.75 -27.40
C SER A 76 7.77 10.03 -26.76
N GLU A 77 9.00 10.45 -27.10
CA GLU A 77 9.58 11.72 -26.63
C GLU A 77 8.65 12.91 -26.94
N LYS A 78 8.06 12.96 -28.13
CA LYS A 78 7.11 14.01 -28.54
C LYS A 78 5.89 14.04 -27.63
N LEU A 79 5.34 12.89 -27.27
CA LEU A 79 4.19 12.79 -26.38
C LEU A 79 4.54 13.28 -24.97
N VAL A 80 5.71 12.89 -24.46
CA VAL A 80 6.21 13.34 -23.15
C VAL A 80 6.40 14.86 -23.12
N GLN A 81 6.97 15.44 -24.17
CA GLN A 81 7.11 16.89 -24.30
C GLN A 81 5.74 17.60 -24.35
N LEU A 82 4.77 17.08 -25.10
CA LEU A 82 3.41 17.61 -25.17
C LEU A 82 2.72 17.58 -23.79
N ILE A 83 2.81 16.46 -23.07
CA ILE A 83 2.25 16.35 -21.72
C ILE A 83 2.90 17.39 -20.80
N LEU A 84 4.23 17.50 -20.79
CA LEU A 84 4.92 18.47 -19.93
C LEU A 84 4.52 19.91 -20.25
N HIS A 85 4.36 20.26 -21.53
CA HIS A 85 3.90 21.59 -21.95
C HIS A 85 2.47 21.88 -21.51
N GLU A 86 1.56 20.91 -21.57
CA GLU A 86 0.19 21.03 -21.05
C GLU A 86 0.18 21.36 -19.56
N TYR A 87 1.09 20.74 -18.80
CA TYR A 87 1.32 21.04 -17.38
C TYR A 87 2.18 22.31 -17.13
N LYS A 88 2.47 23.10 -18.17
CA LYS A 88 3.28 24.33 -18.14
C LYS A 88 4.72 24.11 -17.64
N ILE A 89 5.27 22.92 -17.87
CA ILE A 89 6.64 22.55 -17.51
C ILE A 89 7.49 22.56 -18.78
N PHE A 90 8.30 23.61 -18.95
CA PHE A 90 9.17 23.78 -20.13
C PHE A 90 10.61 23.33 -19.91
N ASN A 91 11.01 23.11 -18.66
CA ASN A 91 12.38 22.74 -18.30
C ASN A 91 12.33 21.59 -17.30
N ALA A 92 12.74 20.40 -17.72
CA ALA A 92 12.73 19.21 -16.88
C ALA A 92 13.72 18.16 -17.37
N GLU A 93 14.12 17.27 -16.47
CA GLU A 93 14.82 16.03 -16.79
C GLU A 93 13.89 14.87 -16.50
N VAL A 94 13.68 14.03 -17.52
CA VAL A 94 12.85 12.84 -17.45
C VAL A 94 13.70 11.65 -17.86
N LEU A 95 13.77 10.65 -16.98
CA LEU A 95 14.42 9.38 -17.25
C LEU A 95 13.43 8.24 -16.96
N PHE A 96 13.05 7.51 -18.01
CA PHE A 96 12.25 6.30 -17.90
C PHE A 96 13.17 5.10 -17.62
N ARG A 97 12.87 4.35 -16.55
CA ARG A 97 13.59 3.11 -16.21
C ARG A 97 12.76 1.85 -16.44
N GLU A 98 11.49 2.01 -16.80
CA GLU A 98 10.57 0.94 -17.17
C GLU A 98 9.60 1.45 -18.24
N ASP A 99 8.90 0.53 -18.94
CA ASP A 99 7.94 0.88 -19.99
C ASP A 99 6.61 1.29 -19.35
N CYS A 100 6.36 2.60 -19.31
CA CYS A 100 5.18 3.18 -18.69
C CYS A 100 4.21 3.75 -19.73
N SER A 101 2.93 3.77 -19.39
CA SER A 101 1.88 4.44 -20.15
C SER A 101 1.92 5.97 -19.95
N PRO A 102 1.29 6.75 -20.84
CA PRO A 102 1.16 8.21 -20.68
C PRO A 102 0.45 8.60 -19.38
N ASP A 103 -0.54 7.83 -18.95
CA ASP A 103 -1.29 8.07 -17.71
C ASP A 103 -0.41 7.86 -16.46
N GLU A 104 0.47 6.87 -16.49
CA GLU A 104 1.45 6.63 -15.41
C GLU A 104 2.50 7.74 -15.35
N PHE A 105 2.90 8.30 -16.49
CA PHE A 105 3.77 9.48 -16.51
C PHE A 105 3.06 10.70 -15.92
N ILE A 106 1.79 10.92 -16.25
CA ILE A 106 0.96 11.97 -15.65
C ILE A 106 0.88 11.79 -14.12
N ASP A 107 0.74 10.55 -13.64
CA ASP A 107 0.72 10.27 -12.20
C ASP A 107 2.01 10.71 -11.49
N VAL A 108 3.17 10.54 -12.13
CA VAL A 108 4.47 10.99 -11.61
C VAL A 108 4.57 12.52 -11.60
N ILE A 109 4.08 13.20 -12.64
CA ILE A 109 4.06 14.67 -12.71
C ILE A 109 3.18 15.27 -11.60
N VAL A 110 1.96 14.74 -11.44
CA VAL A 110 1.01 15.29 -10.48
C VAL A 110 1.43 15.01 -9.03
N GLY A 111 2.04 13.85 -8.78
CA GLY A 111 2.68 13.52 -7.49
C GLY A 111 1.74 13.35 -6.29
N ASN A 112 0.44 13.61 -6.44
CA ASN A 112 -0.56 13.52 -5.37
C ASN A 112 -1.36 12.20 -5.34
N ARG A 113 -0.92 11.21 -6.15
CA ARG A 113 -1.55 9.90 -6.28
C ARG A 113 -1.26 9.01 -5.08
N VAL A 114 -2.25 8.22 -4.70
CA VAL A 114 -2.10 7.23 -3.61
C VAL A 114 -2.15 5.84 -4.21
N TYR A 115 -1.08 5.07 -4.00
CA TYR A 115 -0.98 3.69 -4.42
C TYR A 115 -1.30 2.81 -3.22
N MET A 116 -2.31 1.97 -3.34
CA MET A 116 -2.77 1.14 -2.22
C MET A 116 -3.20 -0.25 -2.70
N PRO A 117 -3.01 -1.27 -1.85
CA PRO A 117 -3.53 -2.61 -2.12
C PRO A 117 -5.05 -2.63 -2.07
N CYS A 118 -5.66 -3.44 -2.93
CA CYS A 118 -7.10 -3.62 -3.03
C CYS A 118 -7.45 -5.11 -3.14
N LEU A 119 -8.34 -5.59 -2.27
CA LEU A 119 -8.86 -6.95 -2.30
C LEU A 119 -10.24 -6.96 -2.94
N TYR A 120 -10.41 -7.67 -4.05
CA TYR A 120 -11.70 -7.86 -4.71
C TYR A 120 -12.44 -9.02 -4.06
N VAL A 121 -13.60 -8.74 -3.46
CA VAL A 121 -14.37 -9.73 -2.72
C VAL A 121 -15.67 -10.01 -3.47
N TYR A 122 -15.74 -11.16 -4.12
CA TYR A 122 -16.91 -11.62 -4.87
C TYR A 122 -17.87 -12.35 -3.93
N ASN A 123 -18.97 -11.70 -3.58
CA ASN A 123 -20.02 -12.22 -2.73
C ASN A 123 -21.11 -12.93 -3.55
N LYS A 124 -21.95 -13.72 -2.88
CA LYS A 124 -23.06 -14.51 -3.45
C LYS A 124 -22.61 -15.67 -4.34
N ILE A 125 -21.54 -16.37 -3.93
CA ILE A 125 -21.06 -17.55 -4.65
C ILE A 125 -22.10 -18.68 -4.72
N ASP A 126 -23.11 -18.65 -3.85
CA ASP A 126 -24.26 -19.53 -3.86
C ASP A 126 -25.16 -19.41 -5.11
N GLN A 127 -25.00 -18.33 -5.89
CA GLN A 127 -25.80 -18.07 -7.09
C GLN A 127 -25.07 -18.43 -8.40
N ILE A 128 -23.85 -18.95 -8.32
CA ILE A 128 -23.02 -19.28 -9.49
C ILE A 128 -22.57 -20.75 -9.42
N SER A 129 -22.15 -21.31 -10.56
CA SER A 129 -21.64 -22.68 -10.62
C SER A 129 -20.25 -22.78 -9.96
N MET A 130 -19.87 -23.98 -9.52
CA MET A 130 -18.54 -24.22 -8.95
C MET A 130 -17.40 -23.88 -9.91
N GLU A 131 -17.61 -24.05 -11.21
CA GLU A 131 -16.65 -23.67 -12.26
C GLU A 131 -16.41 -22.15 -12.26
N GLU A 132 -17.47 -21.36 -12.15
CA GLU A 132 -17.39 -19.91 -12.08
C GLU A 132 -16.75 -19.44 -10.76
N VAL A 133 -17.02 -20.13 -9.64
CA VAL A 133 -16.36 -19.87 -8.35
C VAL A 133 -14.86 -20.08 -8.47
N ASP A 134 -14.42 -21.22 -9.01
CA ASP A 134 -13.00 -21.52 -9.20
C ASP A 134 -12.32 -20.53 -10.15
N ARG A 135 -13.00 -20.15 -11.25
CA ARG A 135 -12.54 -19.12 -12.17
C ARG A 135 -12.32 -17.77 -11.47
N LEU A 136 -13.27 -17.34 -10.63
CA LEU A 136 -13.16 -16.10 -9.88
C LEU A 136 -12.09 -16.18 -8.80
N ALA A 137 -11.96 -17.31 -8.09
CA ALA A 137 -10.99 -17.50 -7.02
C ALA A 137 -9.53 -17.45 -7.50
N ARG A 138 -9.26 -17.90 -8.74
CA ARG A 138 -7.92 -17.90 -9.34
C ARG A 138 -7.46 -16.53 -9.88
N ARG A 139 -8.33 -15.52 -9.88
CA ARG A 139 -7.94 -14.17 -10.32
C ARG A 139 -6.95 -13.56 -9.33
N PRO A 140 -6.09 -12.62 -9.78
CA PRO A 140 -5.21 -11.92 -8.87
C PRO A 140 -6.03 -11.02 -7.94
N HIS A 141 -5.62 -10.97 -6.67
CA HIS A 141 -6.24 -10.15 -5.63
C HIS A 141 -7.74 -10.41 -5.40
N SER A 142 -8.23 -11.61 -5.69
CA SER A 142 -9.65 -11.97 -5.50
C SER A 142 -9.89 -12.95 -4.36
N VAL A 143 -11.00 -12.77 -3.67
CA VAL A 143 -11.56 -13.71 -2.70
C VAL A 143 -13.04 -13.91 -3.00
N VAL A 144 -13.48 -15.15 -2.98
CA VAL A 144 -14.88 -15.54 -3.23
C VAL A 144 -15.54 -15.87 -1.89
N ILE A 145 -16.72 -15.34 -1.59
CA ILE A 145 -17.42 -15.57 -0.32
C ILE A 145 -18.92 -15.73 -0.52
N SER A 146 -19.60 -16.37 0.45
CA SER A 146 -21.05 -16.22 0.62
C SER A 146 -21.32 -15.74 2.03
N CYS A 147 -21.72 -14.47 2.18
CA CYS A 147 -22.13 -13.95 3.48
C CYS A 147 -23.41 -14.64 4.00
N GLY A 148 -24.31 -15.04 3.10
CA GLY A 148 -25.57 -15.71 3.46
C GLY A 148 -25.34 -17.10 4.06
N MET A 149 -24.43 -17.87 3.45
CA MET A 149 -24.07 -19.21 3.91
C MET A 149 -22.86 -19.24 4.86
N LYS A 150 -22.28 -18.06 5.16
CA LYS A 150 -21.03 -17.90 5.95
C LYS A 150 -19.85 -18.71 5.40
N LEU A 151 -19.74 -18.80 4.08
CA LEU A 151 -18.66 -19.53 3.41
C LEU A 151 -17.44 -18.62 3.18
N ASN A 152 -16.25 -19.15 3.46
CA ASN A 152 -14.94 -18.57 3.14
C ASN A 152 -14.64 -17.20 3.81
N LEU A 153 -15.32 -16.89 4.92
CA LEU A 153 -15.13 -15.65 5.68
C LEU A 153 -13.84 -15.66 6.49
N ASP A 154 -13.42 -16.82 6.96
CA ASP A 154 -12.14 -17.10 7.60
C ASP A 154 -10.96 -16.80 6.65
N TYR A 155 -11.01 -17.33 5.44
CA TYR A 155 -10.00 -17.05 4.42
C TYR A 155 -9.97 -15.57 4.01
N LEU A 156 -11.13 -14.90 3.96
CA LEU A 156 -11.18 -13.45 3.75
C LEU A 156 -10.42 -12.68 4.85
N LEU A 157 -10.58 -13.07 6.11
CA LEU A 157 -9.88 -12.46 7.24
C LEU A 157 -8.36 -12.71 7.16
N GLU A 158 -7.95 -13.93 6.83
CA GLU A 158 -6.54 -14.28 6.62
C GLU A 158 -5.92 -13.43 5.50
N LYS A 159 -6.58 -13.34 4.35
CA LYS A 159 -6.12 -12.51 3.22
C LYS A 159 -6.09 -11.03 3.57
N LEU A 160 -7.04 -10.53 4.35
CA LEU A 160 -7.03 -9.15 4.80
C LEU A 160 -5.81 -8.87 5.70
N TRP A 161 -5.47 -9.80 6.60
CA TRP A 161 -4.28 -9.68 7.45
C TRP A 161 -2.99 -9.61 6.63
N GLU A 162 -2.86 -10.45 5.61
CA GLU A 162 -1.74 -10.42 4.66
C GLU A 162 -1.63 -9.05 3.96
N TYR A 163 -2.75 -8.51 3.48
CA TYR A 163 -2.79 -7.25 2.72
C TYR A 163 -2.47 -6.03 3.58
N LEU A 164 -2.90 -6.04 4.85
CA LEU A 164 -2.56 -4.99 5.81
C LEU A 164 -1.06 -5.01 6.19
N ALA A 165 -0.35 -6.10 5.88
CA ALA A 165 1.06 -6.30 6.17
C ALA A 165 1.41 -5.98 7.64
N LEU A 166 0.59 -6.51 8.57
CA LEU A 166 0.72 -6.23 9.99
C LEU A 166 1.85 -7.04 10.63
N THR A 167 2.60 -6.38 11.50
CA THR A 167 3.68 -6.96 12.31
C THR A 167 3.30 -6.88 13.78
N CYS A 168 3.29 -8.03 14.46
CA CYS A 168 3.08 -8.12 15.90
C CYS A 168 4.43 -7.98 16.60
N ILE A 169 4.57 -7.00 17.48
CA ILE A 169 5.79 -6.77 18.25
C ILE A 169 5.47 -6.93 19.74
N TYR A 170 6.22 -7.79 20.41
CA TYR A 170 6.01 -8.09 21.82
C TYR A 170 6.91 -7.22 22.69
N THR A 171 6.39 -6.77 23.83
CA THR A 171 7.19 -5.96 24.75
C THR A 171 7.73 -6.82 25.89
N LYS A 172 8.93 -6.46 26.35
CA LYS A 172 9.58 -7.11 27.47
C LYS A 172 10.09 -6.08 28.46
N LYS A 173 9.73 -6.26 29.74
CA LYS A 173 10.29 -5.46 30.85
C LYS A 173 11.61 -6.06 31.34
N ARG A 174 12.48 -5.20 31.89
CA ARG A 174 13.75 -5.64 32.48
C ARG A 174 13.47 -6.59 33.65
N GLY A 175 14.15 -7.74 33.67
CA GLY A 175 13.98 -8.77 34.70
C GLY A 175 12.71 -9.62 34.58
N GLN A 176 11.82 -9.33 33.62
CA GLN A 176 10.61 -10.11 33.37
C GLN A 176 10.70 -10.86 32.03
N ARG A 177 9.86 -11.89 31.90
CA ARG A 177 9.64 -12.58 30.63
C ARG A 177 8.86 -11.66 29.67
N PRO A 178 8.99 -11.87 28.35
CA PRO A 178 8.16 -11.17 27.37
C PRO A 178 6.68 -11.42 27.62
N ASP A 179 5.86 -10.41 27.34
CA ASP A 179 4.41 -10.57 27.31
C ASP A 179 3.97 -10.92 25.90
N PHE A 180 3.39 -12.11 25.74
CA PHE A 180 2.84 -12.60 24.47
C PHE A 180 1.33 -12.45 24.36
N THR A 181 0.67 -11.90 25.38
CA THR A 181 -0.78 -11.66 25.37
C THR A 181 -1.11 -10.35 24.67
N ASP A 182 -0.38 -9.28 25.00
CA ASP A 182 -0.59 -7.94 24.43
C ASP A 182 0.52 -7.56 23.45
N ALA A 183 0.32 -7.89 22.18
CA ALA A 183 1.20 -7.48 21.10
C ALA A 183 0.91 -6.05 20.63
N ILE A 184 1.97 -5.30 20.34
CA ILE A 184 1.88 -4.04 19.62
C ILE A 184 1.78 -4.35 18.14
N ILE A 185 0.60 -4.11 17.56
CA ILE A 185 0.38 -4.25 16.13
C ILE A 185 0.84 -2.98 15.42
N LEU A 186 1.85 -3.12 14.57
CA LEU A 186 2.34 -2.09 13.65
C LEU A 186 2.27 -2.63 12.21
N ARG A 187 2.70 -1.82 11.25
CA ARG A 187 2.86 -2.27 9.86
C ARG A 187 4.30 -2.66 9.58
N LYS A 188 4.46 -3.53 8.59
CA LYS A 188 5.75 -3.84 7.99
C LYS A 188 6.44 -2.55 7.57
N GLY A 189 7.72 -2.43 7.93
CA GLY A 189 8.46 -1.17 7.78
C GLY A 189 8.39 -0.26 9.01
N ALA A 190 7.81 -0.70 10.13
CA ALA A 190 7.90 0.04 11.38
C ALA A 190 9.31 -0.04 11.99
N SER A 191 9.79 1.09 12.52
CA SER A 191 11.04 1.19 13.25
C SER A 191 10.81 1.13 14.75
N VAL A 192 11.89 0.97 15.52
CA VAL A 192 11.85 1.08 17.00
C VAL A 192 11.26 2.41 17.45
N GLU A 193 11.47 3.49 16.71
CA GLU A 193 10.84 4.79 16.99
C GLU A 193 9.31 4.72 16.93
N HIS A 194 8.75 4.07 15.91
CA HIS A 194 7.31 3.87 15.79
C HIS A 194 6.75 3.04 16.95
N VAL A 195 7.49 2.01 17.39
CA VAL A 195 7.15 1.24 18.60
C VAL A 195 7.12 2.14 19.83
N CYS A 196 8.13 2.99 20.00
CA CYS A 196 8.20 3.91 21.14
C CYS A 196 6.98 4.85 21.18
N HIS A 197 6.62 5.46 20.04
CA HIS A 197 5.46 6.35 19.95
C HIS A 197 4.13 5.62 20.20
N ARG A 198 4.04 4.35 19.83
CA ARG A 198 2.85 3.52 20.09
C ARG A 198 2.67 3.21 21.58
N ILE A 199 3.76 3.02 22.31
CA ILE A 199 3.74 2.84 23.77
C ILE A 199 3.43 4.17 24.45
N HIS A 200 4.22 5.21 24.17
CA HIS A 200 4.01 6.55 24.71
C HIS A 200 4.74 7.62 23.90
N ARG A 201 4.09 8.76 23.63
CA ARG A 201 4.64 9.87 22.83
C ARG A 201 6.01 10.40 23.28
N SER A 202 6.32 10.34 24.57
CA SER A 202 7.59 10.84 25.14
C SER A 202 8.68 9.78 25.25
N LEU A 203 8.40 8.52 24.90
CA LEU A 203 9.35 7.44 25.10
C LEU A 203 10.55 7.55 24.17
N ALA A 204 10.32 8.02 22.93
CA ALA A 204 11.37 8.24 21.95
C ALA A 204 12.40 9.29 22.40
N SER A 205 11.99 10.35 23.10
CA SER A 205 12.92 11.40 23.58
C SER A 205 13.82 10.92 24.73
N GLN A 206 13.32 10.00 25.55
CA GLN A 206 14.04 9.38 26.66
C GLN A 206 14.81 8.11 26.26
N PHE A 207 14.80 7.74 24.97
CA PHE A 207 15.41 6.51 24.48
C PHE A 207 16.94 6.53 24.60
N LYS A 208 17.53 5.47 25.14
CA LYS A 208 18.98 5.24 25.15
C LYS A 208 19.40 4.16 24.16
N TYR A 209 18.73 3.02 24.22
CA TYR A 209 18.85 1.91 23.27
C TYR A 209 17.68 0.92 23.47
N ALA A 210 17.47 0.03 22.51
CA ALA A 210 16.62 -1.14 22.69
C ALA A 210 17.44 -2.42 22.60
N LEU A 211 16.99 -3.46 23.30
CA LEU A 211 17.40 -4.83 23.07
C LEU A 211 16.27 -5.51 22.30
N VAL A 212 16.60 -6.13 21.17
CA VAL A 212 15.64 -6.86 20.34
C VAL A 212 16.05 -8.33 20.27
N TRP A 213 15.05 -9.20 20.38
CA TRP A 213 15.16 -10.64 20.11
C TRP A 213 14.21 -10.95 18.96
N GLY A 214 14.71 -11.60 17.91
CA GLY A 214 13.90 -11.98 16.77
C GLY A 214 14.67 -11.91 15.45
N THR A 215 13.95 -12.12 14.35
CA THR A 215 14.52 -12.27 13.01
C THR A 215 15.06 -10.97 12.43
N SER A 216 14.62 -9.80 12.95
CA SER A 216 15.18 -8.51 12.52
C SER A 216 16.63 -8.29 12.94
N THR A 217 17.16 -9.11 13.85
CA THR A 217 18.51 -8.98 14.40
C THR A 217 19.38 -10.18 14.04
N LYS A 218 20.68 -9.96 13.84
CA LYS A 218 21.62 -11.06 13.57
C LYS A 218 21.95 -11.87 14.83
N TYR A 219 21.83 -11.25 16.00
CA TYR A 219 22.13 -11.86 17.30
C TYR A 219 20.97 -11.63 18.26
N SER A 220 20.65 -12.62 19.09
CA SER A 220 19.57 -12.52 20.07
C SER A 220 20.12 -12.54 21.51
N PRO A 221 20.01 -11.45 22.31
CA PRO A 221 19.58 -10.11 21.91
C PRO A 221 20.67 -9.28 21.22
N GLN A 222 20.26 -8.36 20.36
CA GLN A 222 21.11 -7.31 19.81
C GLN A 222 20.69 -5.93 20.31
N ARG A 223 21.68 -5.08 20.59
CA ARG A 223 21.45 -3.67 20.92
C ARG A 223 21.21 -2.87 19.64
N VAL A 224 20.08 -2.18 19.56
CA VAL A 224 19.63 -1.43 18.38
C VAL A 224 19.25 0.01 18.71
N GLY A 225 19.26 0.87 17.68
CA GLY A 225 18.83 2.27 17.75
C GLY A 225 17.37 2.47 17.32
N LEU A 226 16.94 3.73 17.27
CA LEU A 226 15.57 4.12 16.88
C LEU A 226 15.22 3.78 15.42
N THR A 227 16.21 3.81 14.53
CA THR A 227 16.05 3.56 13.08
C THR A 227 16.02 2.08 12.72
N HIS A 228 16.21 1.18 13.69
CA HIS A 228 16.17 -0.25 13.45
C HIS A 228 14.77 -0.68 13.04
N MET A 229 14.68 -1.47 11.98
CA MET A 229 13.42 -1.95 11.42
C MET A 229 13.00 -3.23 12.13
N MET A 230 11.75 -3.26 12.58
CA MET A 230 11.20 -4.39 13.32
C MET A 230 10.55 -5.40 12.36
N GLU A 231 10.59 -6.67 12.73
CA GLU A 231 9.92 -7.76 12.02
C GLU A 231 8.80 -8.38 12.85
N HIS A 232 8.00 -9.24 12.22
CA HIS A 232 6.88 -9.93 12.86
C HIS A 232 7.41 -10.86 13.97
N GLU A 233 6.76 -10.83 15.13
CA GLU A 233 7.11 -11.57 16.35
C GLU A 233 8.40 -11.13 17.07
N ASP A 234 9.00 -10.00 16.68
CA ASP A 234 10.11 -9.44 17.42
C ASP A 234 9.70 -9.09 18.87
N VAL A 235 10.59 -9.38 19.80
CA VAL A 235 10.49 -8.96 21.19
C VAL A 235 11.41 -7.76 21.42
N ILE A 236 10.89 -6.70 22.03
CA ILE A 236 11.66 -5.48 22.32
C ILE A 236 11.66 -5.13 23.81
N GLN A 237 12.84 -4.77 24.32
CA GLN A 237 13.03 -4.15 25.64
C GLN A 237 13.68 -2.78 25.47
N ILE A 238 12.93 -1.73 25.81
CA ILE A 238 13.41 -0.33 25.71
C ILE A 238 14.16 0.05 26.99
N VAL A 239 15.35 0.63 26.82
CA VAL A 239 16.14 1.20 27.91
C VAL A 239 16.17 2.71 27.78
N LYS A 240 15.77 3.39 28.85
CA LYS A 240 15.75 4.85 28.94
C LYS A 240 17.12 5.40 29.32
N LYS A 241 17.34 6.69 29.05
CA LYS A 241 18.59 7.41 29.39
C LYS A 241 18.88 7.38 30.88
#